data_AF-A0A552V003-F1
#
_entry.id   AF-A0A552V003-F1
#
_cell.length_a   1.000
_cell.length_b   1.000
_cell.length_c   1.000
_cell.angle_alpha   90.00
_cell.angle_beta   90.00
_cell.angle_gamma   90.00
#
_symmetry.space_group_name_H-M   'P 1'
#
loop_
_entity.id
_entity.type
_entity.pdbx_description
1 polymer ?
#
loop_
_entity_poly.entity_id
_entity_poly.type
_entity_poly.pdbx_seq_one_letter_code
_entity_poly.pdbx_strand_id
1 'polypeptide(L)'
;METISYHNRSFRILAAFGATMFILFYGRTFDLHHALSKPLFWYAFIVSFCVALLIVKIIHEMTVYLDGRFDWRKNFWQRITYQVFLGIFIPALIDVIVFTAYFLVLRKNIVHTGFLSSDLLRVVFLLALLNAYYYIHYRLLTRKHVHEQTSNHSNSDILNIDHNGLHLHLHVKTDVLLIYRDVRVTKVRTVNGNEYTTNHSLAQLNRQYKKQGICQINQSFLVNLYMLKGYINVEKRDSYSPIIKPAYRAAFPESLSHEFVVTRKYSDDFRERLADI
;
A
#
# COMPACT_ATOMS: atom_id res chain seq x y z
N MET A 1 -0.19 16.43 10.37
CA MET A 1 0.16 15.01 10.16
C MET A 1 -1.14 14.29 9.84
N GLU A 2 -1.22 13.58 8.71
CA GLU A 2 -2.41 12.81 8.38
C GLU A 2 -2.58 11.68 9.38
N THR A 3 -3.69 11.67 10.11
CA THR A 3 -4.02 10.59 11.04
C THR A 3 -4.46 9.38 10.23
N ILE A 4 -3.64 8.34 10.20
CA ILE A 4 -4.00 7.08 9.54
C ILE A 4 -5.13 6.43 10.32
N SER A 5 -6.31 6.35 9.71
CA SER A 5 -7.48 5.72 10.33
C SER A 5 -7.43 4.20 10.13
N TYR A 6 -7.16 3.47 11.21
CA TYR A 6 -7.18 2.01 11.22
C TYR A 6 -8.61 1.50 11.45
N HIS A 7 -9.40 1.34 10.38
CA HIS A 7 -10.77 0.85 10.49
C HIS A 7 -10.86 -0.68 10.66
N ASN A 8 -10.19 -1.23 11.69
CA ASN A 8 -10.03 -2.67 11.88
C ASN A 8 -10.66 -3.16 13.20
N ARG A 9 -11.92 -2.80 13.47
CA ARG A 9 -12.63 -3.23 14.70
C ARG A 9 -12.81 -4.74 14.77
N SER A 10 -13.24 -5.38 13.68
CA SER A 10 -13.48 -6.82 13.63
C SER A 10 -12.19 -7.62 13.85
N PHE A 11 -11.09 -7.18 13.25
CA PHE A 11 -9.78 -7.81 13.44
C PHE A 11 -9.35 -7.78 14.91
N ARG A 12 -9.56 -6.66 15.63
CA ARG A 12 -9.21 -6.54 17.06
C ARG A 12 -9.98 -7.53 17.93
N ILE A 13 -11.28 -7.70 17.66
CA ILE A 13 -12.12 -8.67 18.39
C ILE A 13 -11.65 -10.10 18.09
N LEU A 14 -11.38 -10.40 16.81
CA LEU A 14 -10.89 -11.71 16.39
C LEU A 14 -9.51 -12.03 16.99
N ALA A 15 -8.61 -11.05 17.05
CA ALA A 15 -7.29 -11.18 17.65
C ALA A 15 -7.38 -11.45 19.16
N ALA A 16 -8.23 -10.72 19.90
CA ALA A 16 -8.46 -10.97 21.32
C ALA A 16 -9.06 -12.37 21.56
N PHE A 17 -9.99 -12.80 20.70
CA PHE A 17 -10.59 -14.13 20.77
C PHE A 17 -9.54 -15.23 20.52
N GLY A 18 -8.76 -15.09 19.45
CA GLY A 18 -7.68 -16.01 19.10
C GLY A 18 -6.60 -16.10 20.18
N ALA A 19 -6.19 -14.98 20.75
CA ALA A 19 -5.25 -14.91 21.87
C ALA A 19 -5.77 -15.65 23.10
N THR A 20 -7.04 -15.43 23.45
CA THR A 20 -7.68 -16.08 24.59
C THR A 20 -7.76 -17.60 24.42
N MET A 21 -8.19 -18.04 23.24
CA MET A 21 -8.22 -19.47 22.90
C MET A 21 -6.82 -20.08 22.94
N PHE A 22 -5.83 -19.41 22.34
CA PHE A 22 -4.46 -19.87 22.35
C PHE A 22 -3.94 -20.07 23.78
N ILE A 23 -4.10 -19.09 24.66
CA ILE A 23 -3.61 -19.16 26.04
C ILE A 23 -4.31 -20.28 26.83
N LEU A 24 -5.64 -20.41 26.72
CA LEU A 24 -6.40 -21.40 27.52
C LEU A 24 -6.18 -22.85 27.10
N PHE A 25 -5.88 -23.10 25.84
CA PHE A 25 -5.63 -24.45 25.32
C PHE A 25 -4.14 -24.82 25.32
N TYR A 26 -3.23 -23.85 25.46
CA TYR A 26 -1.80 -24.14 25.44
C TYR A 26 -1.38 -25.02 26.62
N GLY A 27 -0.73 -26.15 26.30
CA GLY A 27 -0.22 -27.10 27.31
C GLY A 27 -1.27 -28.09 27.84
N ARG A 28 -2.50 -28.08 27.30
CA ARG A 28 -3.50 -29.12 27.56
C ARG A 28 -3.61 -30.02 26.34
N THR A 29 -3.89 -31.31 26.54
CA THR A 29 -4.33 -32.18 25.45
C THR A 29 -5.59 -31.57 24.83
N PHE A 30 -5.68 -31.55 23.49
CA PHE A 30 -6.78 -30.93 22.74
C PHE A 30 -8.08 -31.73 22.88
N ASP A 31 -8.62 -31.79 24.09
CA ASP A 31 -9.93 -32.37 24.36
C ASP A 31 -10.96 -31.24 24.51
N LEU A 32 -11.20 -30.57 23.39
CA LEU A 32 -12.07 -29.39 23.26
C LEU A 32 -13.46 -29.66 23.84
N HIS A 33 -14.01 -30.84 23.54
CA HIS A 33 -15.34 -31.23 24.00
C HIS A 33 -15.40 -31.31 25.53
N HIS A 34 -14.40 -31.94 26.15
CA HIS A 34 -14.34 -32.05 27.60
C HIS A 34 -14.12 -30.69 28.29
N ALA A 35 -13.30 -29.82 27.70
CA ALA A 35 -13.05 -28.48 28.23
C ALA A 35 -14.30 -27.58 28.16
N LEU A 36 -15.01 -27.58 27.01
CA LEU A 36 -16.21 -26.78 26.79
C LEU A 36 -17.40 -27.20 27.66
N SER A 37 -17.40 -28.45 28.13
CA SER A 37 -18.43 -28.98 29.04
C SER A 37 -18.29 -28.48 30.48
N LYS A 38 -17.13 -27.92 30.87
CA LYS A 38 -16.89 -27.48 32.26
C LYS A 38 -17.31 -26.01 32.44
N PRO A 39 -18.19 -25.66 33.41
CA PRO A 39 -18.59 -24.27 33.63
C PRO A 39 -17.42 -23.36 34.01
N LEU A 40 -16.41 -23.90 34.70
CA LEU A 40 -15.20 -23.18 35.07
C LEU A 40 -14.40 -22.69 33.85
N PHE A 41 -14.47 -23.40 32.72
CA PHE A 41 -13.84 -22.97 31.48
C PHE A 41 -14.43 -21.66 30.98
N TRP A 42 -15.77 -21.53 30.99
CA TRP A 42 -16.45 -20.33 30.51
C TRP A 42 -16.16 -19.10 31.38
N TYR A 43 -16.05 -19.25 32.70
CA TYR A 43 -15.61 -18.17 33.58
C TYR A 43 -14.19 -17.70 33.24
N ALA A 44 -13.24 -18.64 33.10
CA ALA A 44 -11.87 -18.32 32.72
C ALA A 44 -11.80 -17.68 31.32
N PHE A 45 -12.59 -18.18 30.38
CA PHE A 45 -12.67 -17.65 29.02
C PHE A 45 -13.17 -16.22 28.98
N ILE A 46 -14.29 -15.92 29.64
CA ILE A 46 -14.88 -14.57 29.64
C ILE A 46 -13.91 -13.58 30.27
N VAL A 47 -13.32 -13.92 31.42
CA VAL A 47 -12.34 -13.04 32.10
C VAL A 47 -11.13 -12.79 31.19
N SER A 48 -10.51 -13.84 30.67
CA SER A 48 -9.34 -13.71 29.78
C SER A 48 -9.67 -12.94 28.50
N PHE A 49 -10.86 -13.14 27.92
CA PHE A 49 -11.29 -12.42 26.72
C PHE A 49 -11.51 -10.93 26.98
N CYS A 50 -12.13 -10.58 28.12
CA CYS A 50 -12.28 -9.18 28.53
C CYS A 50 -10.91 -8.49 28.72
N VAL A 51 -9.94 -9.18 29.34
CA VAL A 51 -8.57 -8.67 29.51
C VAL A 51 -7.88 -8.51 28.17
N ALA A 52 -7.97 -9.51 27.29
CA ALA A 52 -7.40 -9.44 25.94
C ALA A 52 -8.00 -8.27 25.14
N LEU A 53 -9.32 -8.04 25.20
CA LEU A 53 -9.97 -6.89 24.57
C LEU A 53 -9.46 -5.55 25.12
N LEU A 54 -9.31 -5.45 26.44
CA LEU A 54 -8.77 -4.25 27.10
C LEU A 54 -7.34 -3.97 26.61
N ILE A 55 -6.48 -4.99 26.60
CA ILE A 55 -5.09 -4.89 26.14
C ILE A 55 -5.01 -4.50 24.66
N VAL A 56 -5.77 -5.15 23.79
CA VAL A 56 -5.81 -4.83 22.35
C VAL A 56 -6.29 -3.39 22.13
N LYS A 57 -7.27 -2.93 22.90
CA LYS A 57 -7.73 -1.53 22.86
C LYS A 57 -6.62 -0.58 23.28
N ILE A 58 -5.91 -0.84 24.38
CA ILE A 58 -4.79 0.00 24.84
C ILE A 58 -3.70 0.07 23.79
N ILE A 59 -3.28 -1.06 23.22
CA ILE A 59 -2.25 -1.09 22.16
C ILE A 59 -2.67 -0.27 20.95
N HIS A 60 -3.94 -0.36 20.56
CA HIS A 60 -4.49 0.42 19.46
C HIS A 60 -4.40 1.93 19.73
N GLU A 61 -4.90 2.39 20.88
CA GLU A 61 -4.86 3.80 21.28
C GLU A 61 -3.42 4.32 21.33
N MET A 62 -2.51 3.55 21.94
CA MET A 62 -1.09 3.91 22.03
C MET A 62 -0.42 3.95 20.64
N THR A 63 -0.75 3.02 19.76
CA THR A 63 -0.22 3.02 18.39
C THR A 63 -0.71 4.24 17.62
N VAL A 64 -2.02 4.53 17.65
CA VAL A 64 -2.59 5.72 16.99
C VAL A 64 -1.99 7.01 17.57
N TYR A 65 -1.77 7.07 18.88
CA TYR A 65 -1.10 8.19 19.52
C TYR A 65 0.36 8.35 19.04
N LEU A 66 1.12 7.25 18.97
CA LEU A 66 2.50 7.26 18.46
C LEU A 66 2.58 7.60 16.96
N ASP A 67 1.63 7.13 16.15
CA ASP A 67 1.47 7.52 14.74
C ASP A 67 1.37 9.04 14.59
N GLY A 68 0.63 9.70 15.48
CA GLY A 68 0.43 11.15 15.45
C GLY A 68 1.63 11.97 15.93
N ARG A 69 2.58 11.39 16.66
CA ARG A 69 3.70 12.13 17.28
C ARG A 69 5.07 11.78 16.71
N PHE A 70 5.28 10.55 16.26
CA PHE A 70 6.57 10.06 15.76
C PHE A 70 6.41 9.44 14.36
N ASP A 71 6.90 10.14 13.34
CA ASP A 71 6.96 9.60 11.98
C ASP A 71 7.98 8.44 11.90
N TRP A 72 7.54 7.29 11.38
CA TRP A 72 8.39 6.12 11.14
C TRP A 72 9.63 6.41 10.29
N ARG A 73 9.56 7.39 9.37
CA ARG A 73 10.67 7.70 8.45
C ARG A 73 11.75 8.56 9.11
N LYS A 74 11.34 9.50 9.96
CA LYS A 74 12.26 10.46 10.59
C LYS A 74 12.83 9.92 11.90
N ASN A 75 11.98 9.32 12.73
CA ASN A 75 12.30 8.97 14.11
C ASN A 75 12.12 7.46 14.37
N PHE A 76 12.63 6.63 13.46
CA PHE A 76 12.45 5.17 13.50
C PHE A 76 12.83 4.55 14.85
N TRP A 77 14.03 4.86 15.34
CA TRP A 77 14.56 4.29 16.58
C TRP A 77 13.76 4.73 17.81
N GLN A 78 13.49 6.02 17.95
CA GLN A 78 12.68 6.56 19.04
C GLN A 78 11.32 5.88 19.08
N ARG A 79 10.71 5.71 17.90
CA ARG A 79 9.41 5.08 17.76
C ARG A 79 9.43 3.60 18.17
N ILE A 80 10.44 2.83 17.76
CA ILE A 80 10.58 1.44 18.20
C ILE A 80 10.69 1.37 19.73
N THR A 81 11.50 2.23 20.34
CA THR A 81 11.63 2.27 21.80
C THR A 81 10.29 2.52 22.49
N TYR A 82 9.54 3.53 22.03
CA TYR A 82 8.21 3.80 22.57
C TYR A 82 7.20 2.69 22.27
N GLN A 83 7.27 2.04 21.11
CA GLN A 83 6.37 0.93 20.78
C GLN A 83 6.65 -0.30 21.65
N VAL A 84 7.91 -0.61 21.94
CA VAL A 84 8.26 -1.70 22.85
C VAL A 84 7.78 -1.38 24.27
N PHE A 85 8.00 -0.15 24.74
CA PHE A 85 7.61 0.23 26.09
C PHE A 85 6.08 0.34 26.25
N LEU A 86 5.41 1.12 25.40
CA LEU A 86 3.96 1.35 25.47
C LEU A 86 3.12 0.22 24.88
N GLY A 87 3.66 -0.51 23.89
CA GLY A 87 2.94 -1.56 23.17
C GLY A 87 3.20 -2.98 23.69
N ILE A 88 4.24 -3.21 24.49
CA ILE A 88 4.54 -4.54 25.07
C ILE A 88 4.66 -4.45 26.59
N PHE A 89 5.53 -3.60 27.12
CA PHE A 89 5.82 -3.58 28.56
C PHE A 89 4.61 -3.14 29.41
N ILE A 90 3.98 -2.02 29.08
CA ILE A 90 2.80 -1.53 29.81
C ILE A 90 1.63 -2.53 29.74
N PRO A 91 1.21 -3.05 28.57
CA PRO A 91 0.13 -4.02 28.50
C PRO A 91 0.43 -5.33 29.25
N ALA A 92 1.67 -5.83 29.18
CA ALA A 92 2.08 -7.00 29.95
C ALA A 92 2.02 -6.75 31.47
N LEU A 93 2.41 -5.56 31.93
CA LEU A 93 2.28 -5.18 33.34
C LEU A 93 0.82 -5.13 33.79
N ILE A 94 -0.07 -4.58 32.96
CA ILE A 94 -1.52 -4.56 33.22
C ILE A 94 -2.06 -5.99 33.32
N ASP A 95 -1.66 -6.88 32.43
CA ASP A 95 -2.04 -8.29 32.45
C ASP A 95 -1.64 -8.96 33.77
N VAL A 96 -0.39 -8.77 34.21
CA VAL A 96 0.10 -9.28 35.50
C VAL A 96 -0.71 -8.73 36.67
N ILE A 97 -1.03 -7.44 36.69
CA ILE A 97 -1.82 -6.82 37.77
C ILE A 97 -3.22 -7.44 37.82
N VAL A 98 -3.89 -7.58 36.66
CA VAL A 98 -5.24 -8.13 36.60
C VAL A 98 -5.27 -9.60 37.02
N PHE A 99 -4.33 -10.42 36.52
CA PHE A 99 -4.26 -11.82 36.92
C PHE A 99 -3.83 -12.01 38.37
N THR A 100 -2.99 -11.11 38.91
CA THR A 100 -2.66 -11.11 40.34
C THR A 100 -3.90 -10.86 41.19
N ALA A 101 -4.72 -9.86 40.85
CA ALA A 101 -5.99 -9.61 41.53
C ALA A 101 -6.96 -10.78 41.40
N TYR A 102 -7.05 -11.39 40.21
CA TYR A 102 -7.88 -12.57 39.97
C TYR A 102 -7.45 -13.77 40.84
N PHE A 103 -6.16 -14.09 40.90
CA PHE A 103 -5.68 -15.20 41.74
C PHE A 103 -5.79 -14.90 43.23
N LEU A 104 -5.66 -13.64 43.64
CA LEU A 104 -5.89 -13.22 45.02
C LEU A 104 -7.33 -13.49 45.47
N VAL A 105 -8.33 -13.18 44.62
CA VAL A 105 -9.74 -13.51 44.88
C VAL A 105 -9.95 -15.02 45.02
N LEU A 106 -9.21 -15.81 44.23
CA LEU A 106 -9.22 -17.29 44.33
C LEU A 106 -8.37 -17.86 45.47
N ARG A 107 -7.73 -17.00 46.29
CA ARG A 107 -6.80 -17.38 47.37
C ARG A 107 -5.66 -18.29 46.89
N LYS A 108 -5.18 -18.10 45.65
CA LYS A 108 -4.04 -18.82 45.07
C LYS A 108 -2.87 -17.85 44.88
N ASN A 109 -1.65 -18.34 45.10
CA ASN A 109 -0.45 -17.56 44.81
C ASN A 109 -0.10 -17.69 43.33
N ILE A 110 -0.03 -16.55 42.62
CA ILE A 110 0.29 -16.47 41.18
C ILE A 110 1.62 -17.16 40.84
N VAL A 111 2.62 -17.08 41.73
CA VAL A 111 3.94 -17.69 41.52
C VAL A 111 3.83 -19.21 41.40
N HIS A 112 2.98 -19.83 42.21
CA HIS A 112 2.79 -21.29 42.20
C HIS A 112 1.94 -21.79 41.04
N THR A 113 1.20 -20.91 40.36
CA THR A 113 0.35 -21.30 39.22
C THR A 113 1.12 -21.46 37.91
N GLY A 114 2.40 -21.05 37.86
CA GLY A 114 3.21 -21.06 36.65
C GLY A 114 2.87 -19.95 35.65
N PHE A 115 1.92 -19.07 35.98
CA PHE A 115 1.48 -17.96 35.13
C PHE A 115 2.64 -17.06 34.70
N LEU A 116 3.47 -16.61 35.66
CA LEU A 116 4.58 -15.70 35.39
C LEU A 116 5.67 -16.30 34.49
N SER A 117 5.92 -17.61 34.59
CA SER A 117 6.96 -18.29 33.81
C SER A 117 6.49 -18.72 32.42
N SER A 118 5.23 -19.16 32.31
CA SER A 118 4.70 -19.77 31.08
C SER A 118 3.76 -18.85 30.32
N ASP A 119 2.75 -18.29 30.97
CA ASP A 119 1.70 -17.53 30.29
C ASP A 119 2.16 -16.12 29.94
N LEU A 120 2.92 -15.47 30.81
CA LEU A 120 3.46 -14.13 30.56
C LEU A 120 4.33 -14.09 29.29
N LEU A 121 5.17 -15.10 29.07
CA LEU A 121 6.00 -15.18 27.86
C LEU A 121 5.14 -15.29 26.59
N ARG A 122 4.04 -16.07 26.66
CA ARG A 122 3.08 -16.23 25.55
C ARG A 122 2.33 -14.94 25.29
N VAL A 123 1.90 -14.24 26.34
CA VAL A 123 1.26 -12.93 26.23
C VAL A 123 2.23 -11.95 25.55
N VAL A 124 3.46 -11.83 26.04
CA VAL A 124 4.49 -10.96 25.42
C VAL A 124 4.71 -11.28 23.95
N PHE A 125 4.74 -12.57 23.57
CA PHE A 125 4.85 -12.99 22.17
C PHE A 125 3.63 -12.54 21.33
N LEU A 126 2.41 -12.72 21.84
CA LEU A 126 1.19 -12.27 21.16
C LEU A 126 1.14 -10.74 21.03
N LEU A 127 1.59 -9.99 22.04
CA LEU A 127 1.72 -8.54 21.97
C LEU A 127 2.73 -8.14 20.88
N ALA A 128 3.88 -8.81 20.82
CA ALA A 128 4.88 -8.55 19.77
C ALA A 128 4.30 -8.79 18.36
N LEU A 129 3.54 -9.89 18.16
CA LEU A 129 2.86 -10.15 16.89
C LEU A 129 1.84 -9.07 16.53
N LEU A 130 1.04 -8.61 17.49
CA LEU A 130 0.07 -7.55 17.26
C LEU A 130 0.75 -6.23 16.87
N ASN A 131 1.85 -5.88 17.53
CA ASN A 131 2.65 -4.70 17.18
C ASN A 131 3.29 -4.83 15.78
N ALA A 132 3.79 -6.03 15.43
CA ALA A 132 4.32 -6.31 14.09
C ALA A 132 3.24 -6.16 13.01
N TYR A 133 2.01 -6.62 13.29
CA TYR A 133 0.86 -6.40 12.41
C TYR A 133 0.61 -4.91 12.14
N TYR A 134 0.59 -4.07 13.19
CA TYR A 134 0.41 -2.62 13.02
C TYR A 134 1.52 -1.99 12.17
N TYR A 135 2.76 -2.39 12.40
CA TYR A 135 3.90 -1.93 11.59
C TYR A 135 3.76 -2.30 10.10
N ILE A 136 3.40 -3.55 9.80
CA ILE A 136 3.19 -4.02 8.42
C ILE A 136 2.03 -3.25 7.79
N HIS A 137 0.92 -3.10 8.51
CA HIS A 137 -0.27 -2.40 8.03
C HIS A 137 0.03 -0.92 7.71
N TYR A 138 0.78 -0.23 8.58
CA TYR A 138 1.25 1.13 8.35
C TYR A 138 2.06 1.24 7.05
N ARG A 139 3.00 0.31 6.83
CA ARG A 139 3.84 0.30 5.62
C ARG A 139 3.01 0.11 4.35
N LEU A 140 2.01 -0.75 4.39
CA LEU A 140 1.12 -1.00 3.25
C LEU A 140 0.26 0.22 2.92
N LEU A 141 -0.30 0.89 3.93
CA LEU A 141 -1.08 2.12 3.77
C LEU A 141 -0.23 3.28 3.25
N THR A 142 0.95 3.47 3.81
CA THR A 142 1.86 4.55 3.39
C THR A 142 2.28 4.40 1.92
N ARG A 143 2.46 3.16 1.43
CA ARG A 143 2.75 2.91 0.00
C ARG A 143 1.60 3.32 -0.91
N LYS A 144 0.35 3.11 -0.50
CA LYS A 144 -0.83 3.53 -1.27
C LYS A 144 -0.96 5.05 -1.33
N HIS A 145 -0.82 5.74 -0.19
CA HIS A 145 -0.94 7.19 -0.13
C HIS A 145 0.14 7.93 -0.92
N VAL A 146 1.40 7.47 -0.87
CA VAL A 146 2.47 8.08 -1.71
C VAL A 146 2.15 7.93 -3.20
N HIS A 147 1.55 6.81 -3.61
CA HIS A 147 1.15 6.59 -5.00
C HIS A 147 -0.04 7.47 -5.41
N GLU A 148 -1.00 7.69 -4.51
CA GLU A 148 -2.19 8.52 -4.77
C GLU A 148 -1.91 10.03 -4.69
N GLN A 149 -1.09 10.50 -3.74
CA GLN A 149 -0.77 11.92 -3.59
C GLN A 149 0.16 12.43 -4.70
N THR A 150 1.11 11.62 -5.18
CA THR A 150 1.91 11.96 -6.37
C THR A 150 1.03 12.14 -7.61
N SER A 151 -0.12 11.45 -7.65
CA SER A 151 -1.09 11.52 -8.75
C SER A 151 -1.99 12.76 -8.70
N ASN A 152 -2.20 13.39 -7.54
CA ASN A 152 -3.18 14.46 -7.34
C ASN A 152 -2.60 15.87 -7.15
N HIS A 153 -1.28 16.04 -6.96
CA HIS A 153 -0.69 17.37 -6.69
C HIS A 153 0.60 17.71 -7.42
N SER A 154 1.01 16.93 -8.42
CA SER A 154 2.10 17.35 -9.30
C SER A 154 1.56 18.33 -10.34
N ASN A 155 2.27 19.46 -10.55
CA ASN A 155 2.18 20.25 -11.78
C ASN A 155 1.95 19.29 -12.94
N SER A 156 0.76 19.33 -13.55
CA SER A 156 0.24 18.27 -14.43
C SER A 156 1.07 18.05 -15.69
N ASP A 157 2.11 18.84 -15.87
CA ASP A 157 2.89 18.96 -17.08
C ASP A 157 4.28 18.32 -16.93
N ILE A 158 4.70 17.92 -15.72
CA ILE A 158 6.02 17.33 -15.46
C ILE A 158 5.90 15.82 -15.17
N LEU A 159 6.56 15.01 -15.99
CA LEU A 159 6.75 13.58 -15.81
C LEU A 159 8.08 13.31 -15.12
N ASN A 160 8.01 12.74 -13.92
CA ASN A 160 9.17 12.34 -13.14
C ASN A 160 9.57 10.90 -13.52
N ILE A 161 10.82 10.69 -13.89
CA ILE A 161 11.36 9.36 -14.23
C ILE A 161 12.63 9.10 -13.44
N ASP A 162 12.68 7.95 -12.77
CA ASP A 162 13.86 7.46 -12.08
C ASP A 162 14.62 6.51 -13.01
N HIS A 163 15.80 6.91 -13.50
CA HIS A 163 16.63 6.09 -14.38
C HIS A 163 18.08 6.08 -13.90
N ASN A 164 18.61 4.90 -13.59
CA ASN A 164 19.98 4.70 -13.08
C ASN A 164 20.33 5.57 -11.85
N GLY A 165 19.36 5.78 -10.95
CA GLY A 165 19.54 6.62 -9.76
C GLY A 165 19.45 8.12 -10.00
N LEU A 166 19.20 8.56 -11.24
CA LEU A 166 18.94 9.95 -11.58
C LEU A 166 17.43 10.21 -11.63
N HIS A 167 17.00 11.29 -10.98
CA HIS A 167 15.64 11.81 -11.05
C HIS A 167 15.55 12.80 -12.22
N LEU A 168 14.87 12.40 -13.29
CA LEU A 168 14.66 13.22 -14.48
C LEU A 168 13.27 13.85 -14.43
N HIS A 169 13.21 15.15 -14.72
CA HIS A 169 11.97 15.91 -14.83
C HIS A 169 11.75 16.27 -16.30
N LEU A 170 10.77 15.64 -16.95
CA LEU A 170 10.45 15.86 -18.35
C LEU A 170 9.13 16.64 -18.47
N HIS A 171 9.14 17.75 -19.19
CA HIS A 171 7.91 18.45 -19.54
C HIS A 171 7.16 17.64 -20.60
N VAL A 172 5.98 17.13 -20.27
CA VAL A 172 5.23 16.21 -21.13
C VAL A 172 4.88 16.84 -22.48
N LYS A 173 4.57 18.15 -22.50
CA LYS A 173 4.20 18.86 -23.72
C LYS A 173 5.38 19.07 -24.67
N THR A 174 6.57 19.35 -24.16
CA THR A 174 7.75 19.75 -24.97
C THR A 174 8.77 18.63 -25.15
N ASP A 175 8.97 17.81 -24.13
CA ASP A 175 10.10 16.89 -24.06
C ASP A 175 9.71 15.47 -24.45
N VAL A 176 8.44 15.08 -24.25
CA VAL A 176 7.94 13.72 -24.52
C VAL A 176 7.36 13.61 -25.92
N LEU A 177 7.93 12.71 -26.73
CA LEU A 177 7.46 12.43 -28.10
C LEU A 177 6.37 11.34 -28.10
N LEU A 178 6.67 10.19 -27.49
CA LEU A 178 5.77 9.06 -27.38
C LEU A 178 6.08 8.22 -26.14
N ILE A 179 5.08 7.47 -25.69
CA ILE A 179 5.20 6.52 -24.60
C ILE A 179 4.69 5.18 -25.13
N TYR A 180 5.48 4.12 -24.99
CA TYR A 180 5.10 2.82 -25.52
C TYR A 180 5.48 1.70 -24.57
N ARG A 181 4.82 0.55 -24.74
CA ARG A 181 5.12 -0.66 -23.99
C ARG A 181 6.00 -1.56 -24.84
N ASP A 182 7.20 -1.82 -24.35
CA ASP A 182 8.14 -2.76 -24.93
C ASP A 182 8.20 -4.00 -24.01
N VAL A 183 7.62 -5.12 -24.49
CA VAL A 183 7.47 -6.38 -23.75
C VAL A 183 6.69 -6.23 -22.43
N ARG A 184 7.39 -5.85 -21.35
CA ARG A 184 6.86 -5.69 -19.98
C ARG A 184 7.20 -4.35 -19.35
N VAL A 185 7.93 -3.49 -20.05
CA VAL A 185 8.40 -2.20 -19.54
C VAL A 185 7.75 -1.08 -20.33
N THR A 186 7.30 -0.04 -19.63
CA THR A 186 6.82 1.19 -20.27
C THR A 186 8.03 2.09 -20.52
N LYS A 187 8.24 2.47 -21.77
CA LYS A 187 9.31 3.36 -22.21
C LYS A 187 8.73 4.71 -22.62
N VAL A 188 9.44 5.77 -22.27
CA VAL A 188 9.17 7.15 -22.64
C VAL A 188 10.28 7.57 -23.58
N ARG A 189 9.93 7.98 -24.80
CA ARG A 189 10.88 8.51 -25.76
C ARG A 189 10.76 10.03 -25.80
N THR A 190 11.90 10.70 -25.70
CA THR A 190 11.97 12.16 -25.75
C THR A 190 12.17 12.69 -27.17
N VAL A 191 11.89 13.98 -27.37
CA VAL A 191 12.16 14.69 -28.62
C VAL A 191 13.63 14.68 -29.03
N ASN A 192 14.55 14.49 -28.07
CA ASN A 192 15.98 14.36 -28.32
C ASN A 192 16.39 12.93 -28.72
N GLY A 193 15.44 12.00 -28.82
CA GLY A 193 15.69 10.61 -29.19
C GLY A 193 16.09 9.68 -28.04
N ASN A 194 16.29 10.21 -26.82
CA ASN A 194 16.59 9.40 -25.64
C ASN A 194 15.36 8.59 -25.18
N GLU A 195 15.61 7.38 -24.70
CA GLU A 195 14.60 6.49 -24.12
C GLU A 195 14.81 6.34 -22.62
N TYR A 196 13.72 6.42 -21.85
CA TYR A 196 13.72 6.20 -20.41
C TYR A 196 12.65 5.21 -20.01
N THR A 197 12.94 4.35 -19.04
CA THR A 197 11.98 3.38 -18.48
C THR A 197 11.18 4.01 -17.35
N THR A 198 9.86 3.80 -17.34
CA THR A 198 8.98 4.26 -16.24
C THR A 198 8.22 3.11 -15.60
N ASN A 199 7.98 3.22 -14.29
CA ASN A 199 7.20 2.26 -13.50
C ASN A 199 5.69 2.47 -13.66
N HIS A 200 5.26 3.55 -14.32
CA HIS A 200 3.85 3.83 -14.57
C HIS A 200 3.32 2.99 -15.74
N SER A 201 2.08 2.52 -15.60
CA SER A 201 1.36 1.86 -16.70
C SER A 201 0.86 2.87 -17.73
N LEU A 202 0.70 2.46 -19.00
CA LEU A 202 0.11 3.31 -20.04
C LEU A 202 -1.27 3.87 -19.62
N ALA A 203 -2.08 3.08 -18.90
CA ALA A 203 -3.40 3.53 -18.44
C ALA A 203 -3.33 4.59 -17.33
N GLN A 204 -2.27 4.59 -16.51
CA GLN A 204 -2.00 5.66 -15.54
C GLN A 204 -1.52 6.92 -16.26
N LEU A 205 -0.55 6.78 -17.15
CA LEU A 205 0.01 7.90 -17.92
C LEU A 205 -1.03 8.58 -18.81
N ASN A 206 -1.90 7.81 -19.48
CA ASN A 206 -2.98 8.37 -20.29
C ASN A 206 -3.98 9.15 -19.44
N ARG A 207 -4.36 8.64 -18.26
CA ARG A 207 -5.26 9.35 -17.34
C ARG A 207 -4.63 10.63 -16.79
N GLN A 208 -3.37 10.55 -16.38
CA GLN A 208 -2.64 11.66 -15.77
C GLN A 208 -2.38 12.78 -16.78
N TYR A 209 -1.97 12.42 -18.00
CA TYR A 209 -1.51 13.38 -19.00
C TYR A 209 -2.50 13.63 -20.14
N LYS A 210 -3.78 13.25 -19.97
CA LYS A 210 -4.82 13.44 -21.00
C LYS A 210 -4.95 14.92 -21.38
N LYS A 211 -4.85 15.83 -20.41
CA LYS A 211 -5.01 17.27 -20.66
C LYS A 211 -3.78 17.90 -21.33
N GLN A 212 -2.64 17.23 -21.29
CA GLN A 212 -1.35 17.67 -21.81
C GLN A 212 -1.13 17.30 -23.28
N GLY A 213 -2.16 16.80 -23.96
CA GLY A 213 -2.06 16.36 -25.36
C GLY A 213 -1.51 14.95 -25.53
N ILE A 214 -1.38 14.14 -24.47
CA ILE A 214 -1.06 12.72 -24.60
C ILE A 214 -2.32 11.92 -24.96
N CYS A 215 -2.30 11.22 -26.08
CA CYS A 215 -3.41 10.43 -26.57
C CYS A 215 -3.03 8.98 -26.81
N GLN A 216 -3.89 8.06 -26.40
CA GLN A 216 -3.71 6.64 -26.69
C GLN A 216 -4.14 6.34 -28.12
N ILE A 217 -3.28 5.68 -28.90
CA ILE A 217 -3.58 5.30 -30.29
C ILE A 217 -3.86 3.80 -30.43
N ASN A 218 -3.26 2.98 -29.57
CA ASN A 218 -3.52 1.56 -29.47
C ASN A 218 -3.20 1.06 -28.04
N GLN A 219 -3.23 -0.26 -27.82
CA GLN A 219 -2.98 -0.84 -26.48
C GLN A 219 -1.53 -0.65 -25.98
N SER A 220 -0.59 -0.44 -26.89
CA SER A 220 0.84 -0.36 -26.61
C SER A 220 1.44 1.05 -26.75
N PHE A 221 0.69 2.03 -27.24
CA PHE A 221 1.22 3.36 -27.58
C PHE A 221 0.34 4.52 -27.08
N LEU A 222 1.00 5.51 -26.49
CA LEU A 222 0.52 6.88 -26.31
C LEU A 222 1.41 7.82 -27.13
N VAL A 223 0.80 8.81 -27.77
CA VAL A 223 1.49 9.82 -28.59
C VAL A 223 1.21 11.21 -28.05
N ASN A 224 2.20 12.10 -28.16
CA ASN A 224 1.98 13.53 -27.95
C ASN A 224 1.41 14.17 -29.23
N LEU A 225 0.15 14.64 -29.15
CA LEU A 225 -0.57 15.22 -30.28
C LEU A 225 0.09 16.49 -30.82
N TYR A 226 0.79 17.27 -29.99
CA TYR A 226 1.50 18.48 -30.44
C TYR A 226 2.64 18.17 -31.44
N MET A 227 3.09 16.92 -31.49
CA MET A 227 4.17 16.46 -32.37
C MET A 227 3.65 15.93 -33.72
N LEU A 228 2.33 15.83 -33.88
CA LEU A 228 1.68 15.34 -35.09
C LEU A 228 1.34 16.49 -36.05
N LYS A 229 1.48 16.23 -37.34
CA LYS A 229 1.06 17.11 -38.44
C LYS A 229 -0.38 16.81 -38.87
N GLY A 230 -0.83 15.58 -38.72
CA GLY A 230 -2.12 15.09 -39.18
C GLY A 230 -2.16 13.57 -39.17
N TYR A 231 -3.02 12.97 -39.99
CA TYR A 231 -3.11 11.52 -40.16
C TYR A 231 -3.52 11.16 -41.58
N ILE A 232 -3.26 9.91 -41.98
CA ILE A 232 -3.74 9.31 -43.23
C ILE A 232 -4.61 8.10 -42.93
N ASN A 233 -5.60 7.86 -43.79
CA ASN A 233 -6.41 6.65 -43.73
C ASN A 233 -5.58 5.46 -44.21
N VAL A 234 -5.56 4.39 -43.43
CA VAL A 234 -4.94 3.12 -43.81
C VAL A 234 -6.02 2.25 -44.47
N GLU A 235 -5.64 1.31 -45.34
CA GLU A 235 -6.57 0.41 -46.06
C GLU A 235 -7.52 -0.36 -45.13
N LYS A 236 -7.14 -0.56 -43.86
CA LYS A 236 -8.02 -1.13 -42.84
C LYS A 236 -9.07 -0.10 -42.42
N ARG A 237 -10.36 -0.47 -42.55
CA ARG A 237 -11.51 0.33 -42.15
C ARG A 237 -11.32 0.92 -40.74
N ASP A 238 -11.49 2.23 -40.64
CA ASP A 238 -11.41 3.04 -39.40
C ASP A 238 -10.04 2.98 -38.69
N SER A 239 -8.95 2.76 -39.44
CA SER A 239 -7.58 2.84 -38.92
C SER A 239 -6.82 4.00 -39.54
N TYR A 240 -6.05 4.71 -38.72
CA TYR A 240 -5.31 5.90 -39.15
C TYR A 240 -3.82 5.75 -38.85
N SER A 241 -2.96 6.22 -39.73
CA SER A 241 -1.53 6.35 -39.45
C SER A 241 -1.22 7.82 -39.15
N PRO A 242 -0.78 8.17 -37.94
CA PRO A 242 -0.43 9.54 -37.61
C PRO A 242 0.82 9.99 -38.37
N ILE A 243 0.79 11.20 -38.91
CA ILE A 243 1.93 11.82 -39.58
C ILE A 243 2.68 12.67 -38.55
N ILE A 244 3.95 12.36 -38.31
CA ILE A 244 4.81 13.11 -37.39
C ILE A 244 5.36 14.36 -38.10
N LYS A 245 5.44 15.50 -37.39
CA LYS A 245 6.06 16.72 -37.94
C LYS A 245 7.53 16.45 -38.33
N PRO A 246 8.05 17.02 -39.44
CA PRO A 246 9.41 16.75 -39.92
C PRO A 246 10.50 16.96 -38.85
N ALA A 247 10.33 17.95 -37.97
CA ALA A 247 11.26 18.27 -36.89
C ALA A 247 11.49 17.10 -35.89
N TYR A 248 10.53 16.20 -35.73
CA TYR A 248 10.62 15.08 -34.78
C TYR A 248 10.90 13.73 -35.44
N ARG A 249 11.00 13.70 -36.79
CA ARG A 249 11.15 12.44 -37.54
C ARG A 249 12.44 11.71 -37.20
N ALA A 250 13.54 12.44 -36.97
CA ALA A 250 14.84 11.86 -36.61
C ALA A 250 14.83 11.17 -35.24
N ALA A 251 13.98 11.63 -34.31
CA ALA A 251 13.86 11.04 -32.98
C ALA A 251 12.89 9.85 -32.95
N PHE A 252 12.12 9.61 -34.01
CA PHE A 252 11.15 8.52 -34.08
C PHE A 252 11.83 7.21 -34.53
N PRO A 253 11.70 6.11 -33.77
CA PRO A 253 12.33 4.84 -34.12
C PRO A 253 11.65 4.20 -35.33
N GLU A 254 12.43 3.92 -36.37
CA GLU A 254 11.95 3.24 -37.57
C GLU A 254 11.34 1.86 -37.26
N SER A 255 11.86 1.18 -36.24
CA SER A 255 11.36 -0.12 -35.78
C SER A 255 9.91 -0.10 -35.30
N LEU A 256 9.40 1.05 -34.85
CA LEU A 256 8.02 1.18 -34.36
C LEU A 256 7.05 1.66 -35.44
N SER A 257 7.53 1.98 -36.64
CA SER A 257 6.72 2.56 -37.72
C SER A 257 5.53 1.69 -38.13
N HIS A 258 5.71 0.37 -38.17
CA HIS A 258 4.66 -0.57 -38.55
C HIS A 258 3.55 -0.73 -37.49
N GLU A 259 3.87 -0.49 -36.21
CA GLU A 259 2.92 -0.60 -35.10
C GLU A 259 2.24 0.74 -34.77
N PHE A 260 2.70 1.82 -35.38
CA PHE A 260 2.23 3.19 -35.14
C PHE A 260 0.93 3.48 -35.90
N VAL A 261 -0.11 2.74 -35.54
CA VAL A 261 -1.45 2.82 -36.12
C VAL A 261 -2.47 3.09 -35.02
N VAL A 262 -3.36 4.05 -35.27
CA VAL A 262 -4.55 4.32 -34.45
C VAL A 262 -5.56 3.22 -34.74
N THR A 263 -5.83 2.40 -33.73
CA THR A 263 -6.83 1.33 -33.82
C THR A 263 -8.24 1.89 -33.62
N ARG A 264 -9.25 1.24 -34.22
CA ARG A 264 -10.67 1.63 -34.15
C ARG A 264 -11.19 1.97 -32.75
N LYS A 265 -10.67 1.32 -31.70
CA LYS A 265 -11.06 1.60 -30.32
C LYS A 265 -10.73 3.04 -29.88
N TYR A 266 -9.68 3.64 -30.45
CA TYR A 266 -9.17 4.95 -30.05
C TYR A 266 -9.30 6.01 -31.15
N SER A 267 -9.90 5.68 -32.30
CA SER A 267 -10.02 6.60 -33.44
C SER A 267 -10.82 7.86 -33.13
N ASP A 268 -11.89 7.73 -32.37
CA ASP A 268 -12.81 8.85 -32.11
C ASP A 268 -12.17 9.85 -31.13
N ASP A 269 -11.67 9.37 -29.98
CA ASP A 269 -10.93 10.20 -29.01
C ASP A 269 -9.69 10.85 -29.66
N PHE A 270 -8.99 10.13 -30.55
CA PHE A 270 -7.84 10.69 -31.27
C PHE A 270 -8.23 11.83 -32.21
N ARG A 271 -9.29 11.67 -33.01
CA ARG A 271 -9.73 12.69 -33.98
C ARG A 271 -10.27 13.94 -33.29
N GLU A 272 -11.13 13.75 -32.29
CA GLU A 272 -11.70 14.85 -31.50
C GLU A 272 -10.58 15.70 -30.89
N ARG A 273 -9.63 15.06 -30.23
CA ARG A 273 -8.54 15.76 -29.54
C ARG A 273 -7.49 16.35 -30.47
N LEU A 274 -7.28 15.78 -31.64
CA LEU A 274 -6.38 16.36 -32.63
C LEU A 274 -6.99 17.62 -33.27
N ALA A 275 -8.33 17.71 -33.36
CA ALA A 275 -9.02 18.90 -33.87
C ALA A 275 -8.99 20.08 -32.88
N ASP A 276 -8.86 19.80 -31.58
CA ASP A 276 -8.79 20.81 -30.51
C ASP A 276 -7.42 21.52 -30.38
N ILE A 277 -6.39 21.05 -31.10
CA ILE A 277 -4.99 21.51 -30.99
C ILE A 277 -4.59 22.34 -32.21
#